data_AF-A0A0G4QI17-F1
#
_entry.id   AF-A0A0G4QI17-F1
#
_cell.length_a   1.000
_cell.length_b   1.000
_cell.length_c   1.000
_cell.angle_alpha   90.00
_cell.angle_beta   90.00
_cell.angle_gamma   90.00
#
_symmetry.space_group_name_H-M   'P 1'
#
loop_
_entity.id
_entity.type
_entity.pdbx_description
1 polymer ?
#
loop_
_entity_poly.entity_id
_entity_poly.type
_entity_poly.pdbx_seq_one_letter_code
_entity_poly.pdbx_strand_id
1 'polypeptide(L)'
;MIKQDETEHEVNEYDDPLIKAIHHFDDGCCYVKPYLYDLNFRRFIHDEVYKPRPNPKQVTEPKLTPTIKKKKRKSKGVRHAEV
;
A
#
# COMPACT_ATOMS: atom_id res chain seq x y z
N MET A 1 -25.70 31.23 -1.96
CA MET A 1 -25.88 29.83 -1.55
C MET A 1 -24.80 29.01 -2.23
N ILE A 2 -23.75 28.64 -1.49
CA ILE A 2 -22.70 27.77 -2.01
C ILE A 2 -23.26 26.35 -1.92
N LYS A 3 -23.50 25.73 -3.07
CA LYS A 3 -23.90 24.32 -3.12
C LYS A 3 -22.69 23.52 -2.65
N GLN A 4 -22.80 22.91 -1.47
CA GLN A 4 -21.84 21.92 -1.04
C GLN A 4 -22.11 20.68 -1.90
N ASP A 5 -21.16 20.36 -2.78
CA ASP A 5 -21.19 19.09 -3.50
C ASP A 5 -21.01 17.98 -2.45
N GLU A 6 -22.12 17.43 -1.97
CA GLU A 6 -22.19 16.19 -1.19
C GLU A 6 -21.90 14.99 -2.10
N THR A 7 -20.78 15.04 -2.83
CA THR A 7 -20.20 13.82 -3.37
C THR A 7 -19.64 13.05 -2.19
N GLU A 8 -20.48 12.21 -1.58
CA GLU A 8 -20.09 11.08 -0.75
C GLU A 8 -19.17 10.18 -1.58
N HIS A 9 -17.92 10.59 -1.75
CA HIS A 9 -16.87 9.66 -2.12
C HIS A 9 -16.78 8.70 -0.93
N GLU A 10 -17.21 7.47 -1.16
CA GLU A 10 -16.97 6.30 -0.31
C GLU A 10 -15.44 6.15 -0.22
N VAL A 11 -14.79 7.03 0.57
CA VAL A 11 -13.35 7.02 0.81
C VAL A 11 -13.11 5.72 1.55
N ASN A 12 -12.44 4.81 0.86
CA ASN A 12 -11.95 3.60 1.48
C ASN A 12 -11.02 4.07 2.62
N GLU A 13 -11.36 3.82 3.87
CA GLU A 13 -10.63 4.32 5.04
C GLU A 13 -9.11 4.01 4.96
N TYR A 14 -8.73 2.99 4.20
CA TYR A 14 -7.34 2.63 3.93
C TYR A 14 -6.58 3.54 2.94
N ASP A 15 -7.29 4.26 2.08
CA ASP A 15 -6.67 5.24 1.16
C ASP A 15 -6.27 6.53 1.88
N ASP A 16 -6.67 6.69 3.16
CA ASP A 16 -6.17 7.77 4.01
C ASP A 16 -4.64 7.62 4.19
N PRO A 17 -3.85 8.65 3.87
CA PRO A 17 -2.39 8.59 3.92
C PRO A 17 -1.86 8.29 5.33
N LEU A 18 -2.56 8.71 6.39
CA LEU A 18 -2.19 8.44 7.77
C LEU A 18 -2.38 6.96 8.11
N ILE A 19 -3.53 6.38 7.76
CA ILE A 19 -3.84 4.96 8.01
C ILE A 19 -2.86 4.06 7.24
N LYS A 20 -2.55 4.43 6.00
CA LYS A 20 -1.55 3.72 5.17
C LYS A 20 -0.14 3.79 5.77
N ALA A 21 0.26 4.94 6.31
CA ALA A 21 1.56 5.10 6.96
C ALA A 21 1.67 4.27 8.25
N ILE A 22 0.62 4.28 9.09
CA ILE A 22 0.56 3.49 10.32
C ILE A 22 0.62 1.98 9.99
N HIS A 23 -0.14 1.53 8.99
CA HIS A 23 -0.09 0.13 8.54
C HIS A 23 1.30 -0.27 8.04
N HIS A 24 1.99 0.59 7.28
CA HIS A 24 3.35 0.31 6.84
C HIS A 24 4.32 0.19 8.03
N PHE A 25 4.18 1.03 9.06
CA PHE A 25 5.04 0.95 10.23
C PHE A 25 4.81 -0.30 11.09
N ASP A 26 3.57 -0.79 11.16
CA ASP A 26 3.18 -1.96 11.96
C ASP A 26 2.97 -3.22 11.12
N ASP A 27 3.62 -3.28 9.95
CA ASP A 27 3.54 -4.41 9.03
C ASP A 27 4.26 -5.67 9.56
N GLY A 28 4.92 -5.59 10.72
CA GLY A 28 5.60 -6.71 11.38
C GLY A 28 6.86 -7.19 10.65
N CYS A 29 7.34 -6.45 9.64
CA CYS A 29 8.53 -6.78 8.89
C CYS A 29 9.80 -6.21 9.55
N CYS A 30 10.85 -7.03 9.61
CA CYS A 30 12.18 -6.59 10.02
C CYS A 30 12.98 -6.10 8.81
N TYR A 31 13.21 -4.78 8.77
CA TYR A 31 13.92 -4.08 7.71
C TYR A 31 15.43 -3.95 7.90
N VAL A 32 15.98 -4.51 8.98
CA VAL A 32 17.42 -4.38 9.31
C VAL A 32 18.33 -4.88 8.18
N LYS A 33 18.01 -6.04 7.59
CA LYS A 33 18.80 -6.61 6.49
C LYS A 33 18.73 -5.78 5.20
N PRO A 34 17.55 -5.39 4.69
CA PRO A 34 17.44 -4.43 3.59
C PRO A 34 18.20 -3.14 3.85
N TYR A 35 18.08 -2.57 5.06
CA TYR A 35 18.76 -1.33 5.42
C TYR A 35 20.29 -1.48 5.39
N LEU A 36 20.82 -2.55 5.97
CA LEU A 36 22.25 -2.85 5.91
C LEU A 36 22.72 -3.10 4.48
N TYR A 37 21.89 -3.72 3.64
CA TYR A 37 22.18 -3.90 2.22
C TYR A 37 22.30 -2.54 1.52
N ASP A 38 21.34 -1.64 1.72
CA ASP A 38 21.32 -0.31 1.11
C ASP A 38 22.52 0.53 1.58
N LEU A 39 22.88 0.45 2.87
CA LEU A 39 24.05 1.14 3.43
C LEU A 39 25.37 0.66 2.81
N ASN A 40 25.47 -0.63 2.51
CA ASN A 40 26.67 -1.25 1.92
C ASN A 40 26.66 -1.25 0.38
N PHE A 41 25.65 -0.68 -0.27
CA PHE A 41 25.48 -0.77 -1.72
C PHE A 41 26.70 -0.30 -2.52
N ARG A 42 27.33 0.80 -2.07
CA ARG A 42 28.56 1.31 -2.69
C ARG A 42 29.73 0.34 -2.56
N ARG A 43 29.84 -0.36 -1.43
CA ARG A 43 30.88 -1.37 -1.22
C ARG A 43 30.65 -2.58 -2.14
N PHE A 44 29.41 -3.00 -2.33
CA PHE A 44 29.07 -4.08 -3.27
C PHE A 44 29.42 -3.74 -4.72
N ILE A 45 29.23 -2.48 -5.14
CA ILE A 45 29.65 -2.00 -6.45
C ILE A 45 31.18 -2.07 -6.59
N HIS A 46 31.90 -1.57 -5.59
CA HIS A 46 33.37 -1.56 -5.60
C HIS A 46 33.95 -2.98 -5.63
N ASP A 47 33.38 -3.90 -4.87
CA ASP A 47 33.84 -5.29 -4.80
C ASP A 47 33.32 -6.15 -5.97
N GLU A 48 32.53 -5.56 -6.88
CA GLU A 48 31.85 -6.24 -8.01
C GLU A 48 30.93 -7.42 -7.58
N VAL A 49 30.60 -7.50 -6.29
CA VAL A 49 29.72 -8.52 -5.73
C VAL A 49 28.30 -7.97 -5.64
N TYR A 50 27.57 -8.02 -6.76
CA TYR A 50 26.15 -7.69 -6.75
C TYR A 50 25.32 -8.86 -6.19
N LYS A 51 24.71 -8.66 -5.03
CA LYS A 51 23.68 -9.57 -4.49
C LYS A 51 22.31 -8.91 -4.64
N PRO A 52 21.24 -9.67 -4.89
CA PRO A 52 19.90 -9.07 -4.86
C PRO A 52 19.60 -8.52 -3.47
N ARG A 53 18.88 -7.40 -3.43
CA ARG A 53 18.41 -6.82 -2.17
C ARG A 53 17.60 -7.87 -1.40
N PRO A 54 17.92 -8.14 -0.12
CA PRO A 54 17.17 -9.10 0.66
C PRO A 54 15.73 -8.63 0.87
N ASN A 55 14.77 -9.54 0.75
CA ASN A 55 13.38 -9.24 1.10
C ASN A 55 13.25 -9.02 2.61
N PRO A 56 12.42 -8.06 3.07
CA PRO A 56 12.10 -7.90 4.48
C PRO A 56 11.55 -9.21 5.05
N LYS A 57 11.99 -9.58 6.26
CA LYS A 57 11.52 -10.80 6.91
C LYS A 57 10.31 -10.47 7.77
N GLN A 58 9.19 -11.14 7.56
CA GLN A 58 8.05 -11.10 8.49
C GLN A 58 8.48 -11.73 9.83
N VAL A 59 8.49 -10.94 10.90
CA VAL A 59 8.86 -11.40 12.25
C VAL A 59 7.62 -11.59 13.12
N THR A 60 6.66 -10.68 13.00
CA THR A 60 5.38 -10.73 13.70
C THR A 60 4.27 -10.63 12.69
N GLU A 61 3.09 -11.19 12.98
CA GLU A 61 1.92 -10.93 12.14
C GLU A 61 1.56 -9.43 12.19
N PRO A 62 1.08 -8.83 11.08
CA PRO A 62 0.66 -7.44 11.09
C PRO A 62 -0.49 -7.27 12.08
N LYS A 63 -0.38 -6.29 12.99
CA LYS A 63 -1.45 -6.07 13.98
C LYS A 63 -2.70 -5.43 13.36
N LEU A 64 -2.49 -4.64 12.31
CA LEU A 64 -3.54 -3.94 11.60
C LEU A 64 -3.85 -4.70 10.31
N THR A 65 -4.97 -5.40 10.25
CA THR A 65 -5.49 -5.96 9.00
C THR A 65 -6.49 -4.99 8.39
N PRO A 66 -6.23 -4.39 7.22
CA PRO A 66 -7.15 -3.42 6.64
C PRO A 66 -8.39 -4.13 6.12
N THR A 67 -9.56 -3.61 6.50
CA THR A 67 -10.85 -4.09 5.99
C THR A 67 -11.06 -3.55 4.58
N ILE A 68 -10.39 -4.15 3.59
CA ILE A 68 -10.51 -3.72 2.20
C ILE A 68 -11.91 -4.07 1.69
N LYS A 69 -12.78 -3.06 1.56
CA LYS A 69 -14.08 -3.25 0.90
C LYS A 69 -13.85 -3.58 -0.57
N LYS A 70 -14.55 -4.60 -1.08
CA LYS A 70 -14.47 -4.98 -2.50
C LYS A 70 -14.87 -3.77 -3.35
N LYS A 71 -13.99 -3.37 -4.29
CA LYS A 71 -14.30 -2.31 -5.26
C LYS A 71 -15.56 -2.69 -6.02
N LYS A 72 -16.66 -1.95 -5.81
CA LYS A 72 -17.92 -2.17 -6.52
C LYS A 72 -17.63 -1.98 -8.02
N ARG A 73 -17.98 -2.99 -8.83
CA ARG A 73 -17.95 -2.85 -10.29
C ARG A 73 -18.95 -1.75 -10.65
N LYS A 74 -18.50 -0.69 -11.32
CA LYS A 74 -19.43 0.25 -11.98
C LYS A 74 -20.23 -0.57 -12.99
N SER A 75 -21.52 -0.81 -12.74
CA SER A 75 -22.38 -1.42 -13.74
C SER A 75 -22.32 -0.53 -14.98
N LYS A 76 -22.03 -1.08 -16.16
CA LYS A 76 -22.33 -0.35 -17.39
C LYS A 76 -23.84 -0.11 -17.34
N GLY A 77 -24.24 1.15 -17.18
CA GLY A 77 -25.64 1.52 -17.06
C GLY A 77 -26.45 0.81 -18.13
N VAL A 78 -27.57 0.23 -17.71
CA VAL A 78 -28.58 -0.32 -18.61
C VAL A 78 -28.95 0.83 -19.55
N ARG A 79 -28.39 0.82 -20.76
CA ARG A 79 -28.95 1.61 -21.85
C ARG A 79 -30.30 0.97 -22.13
N HIS A 80 -31.34 1.60 -21.60
CA HIS A 80 -32.74 1.44 -21.96
C HIS A 80 -32.86 1.02 -23.44
N ALA A 81 -33.37 -0.16 -23.73
CA ALA A 81 -34.80 -0.41 -23.95
C ALA A 81 -35.38 0.55 -25.00
N GLU A 82 -35.32 0.15 -26.27
CA GLU A 82 -36.27 0.60 -27.29
C GLU A 82 -36.84 -0.64 -27.98
N VAL A 83 -38.16 -0.61 -28.11
CA VAL A 83 -39.10 -1.61 -28.63
C VAL A 83 -39.06 -1.62 -30.15
#